data_AF-A0A7C0UH47-F1
#
_entry.id   AF-A0A7C0UH47-F1
#
_cell.length_a   1.000
_cell.length_b   1.000
_cell.length_c   1.000
_cell.angle_alpha   90.00
_cell.angle_beta   90.00
_cell.angle_gamma   90.00
#
_symmetry.space_group_name_H-M   'P 1'
#
loop_
_entity.id
_entity.type
_entity.pdbx_description
1 polymer ?
#
loop_
_entity_poly.entity_id
_entity_poly.type
_entity_poly.pdbx_seq_one_letter_code
_entity_poly.pdbx_strand_id
1 'polypeptide(L)'
;ILKYISTPPYLRKYFFKKLPELKYAGLLPPLHTPDHKPKVKPEYYKEVEGFRKGVVLYARGNISYVDVGLDVPAIVKGYIPPGKEVSLKLKWANKVLLGKIVKKVPEYWGFKVRIVRDLVNFISNIKNKNFIIIGTSRRGIRIDKVYKYIIENILKTSNILVVFGAPHYGLYEITRSINKKPEEIFDIIINVVPDQGTKTIRVEEAIYITLGILNFIKLMKY
;
A
#
# COMPACT_ATOMS: atom_id res chain seq x y z
N ILE A 1 5.19 -5.19 -11.45
CA ILE A 1 4.26 -4.09 -11.77
C ILE A 1 3.85 -3.29 -10.53
N LEU A 2 3.14 -3.87 -9.54
CA LEU A 2 2.65 -3.11 -8.37
C LEU A 2 3.73 -2.29 -7.65
N LYS A 3 4.92 -2.87 -7.42
CA LYS A 3 6.05 -2.15 -6.81
C LYS A 3 6.46 -0.92 -7.63
N TYR A 4 6.48 -1.05 -8.96
CA TYR A 4 6.82 0.03 -9.88
C TYR A 4 5.79 1.18 -9.82
N ILE A 5 4.50 0.84 -9.81
CA ILE A 5 3.43 1.84 -9.71
C ILE A 5 3.48 2.55 -8.34
N SER A 6 3.74 1.82 -7.25
CA SER A 6 3.86 2.41 -5.90
C SER A 6 5.10 3.29 -5.69
N THR A 7 6.09 3.20 -6.57
CA THR A 7 7.32 3.98 -6.48
C THR A 7 7.15 5.31 -7.21
N PRO A 8 7.38 6.46 -6.55
CA PRO A 8 7.31 7.77 -7.17
C PRO A 8 8.14 7.85 -8.45
N PRO A 9 7.66 8.49 -9.53
CA PRO A 9 8.32 8.46 -10.84
C PRO A 9 9.80 8.85 -10.80
N TYR A 10 10.15 9.87 -10.02
CA TYR A 10 11.52 10.37 -9.87
C TYR A 10 12.48 9.37 -9.18
N LEU A 11 11.95 8.37 -8.45
CA LEU A 11 12.75 7.35 -7.77
C LEU A 11 12.88 6.05 -8.56
N ARG A 12 12.07 5.84 -9.61
CA ARG A 12 12.04 4.56 -10.33
C ARG A 12 13.41 4.18 -10.91
N LYS A 13 14.19 5.17 -11.36
CA LYS A 13 15.56 4.99 -11.87
C LYS A 13 16.52 4.31 -10.88
N TYR A 14 16.27 4.40 -9.57
CA TYR A 14 17.12 3.79 -8.55
C TYR A 14 16.78 2.33 -8.26
N PHE A 15 15.52 1.93 -8.45
CA PHE A 15 15.03 0.61 -8.03
C PHE A 15 14.73 -0.32 -9.20
N PHE A 16 14.52 0.23 -10.39
CA PHE A 16 14.16 -0.52 -11.58
C PHE A 16 15.18 -0.23 -12.67
N LYS A 17 15.99 -1.25 -13.00
CA LYS A 17 16.76 -1.25 -14.24
C LYS A 17 15.80 -1.36 -15.44
N LYS A 18 16.33 -1.24 -16.65
CA LYS A 18 15.55 -1.52 -17.88
C LYS A 18 15.19 -3.01 -17.91
N LEU A 19 14.02 -3.32 -17.35
CA LEU A 19 13.45 -4.66 -17.28
C LEU A 19 12.48 -4.86 -18.46
N PRO A 20 12.64 -5.91 -19.28
CA PRO A 20 11.73 -6.19 -20.39
C PRO A 20 10.25 -6.27 -19.96
N GLU A 21 10.00 -6.79 -18.76
CA GLU A 21 8.66 -6.92 -18.15
C GLU A 21 8.01 -5.56 -17.84
N LEU A 22 8.78 -4.48 -17.84
CA LEU A 22 8.31 -3.11 -17.64
C LEU A 22 8.27 -2.28 -18.93
N LYS A 23 8.49 -2.90 -20.11
CA LYS A 23 8.47 -2.21 -21.42
C LYS A 23 7.20 -1.39 -21.64
N TYR A 24 6.05 -1.92 -21.20
CA TYR A 24 4.74 -1.29 -21.35
C TYR A 24 4.25 -0.60 -20.07
N ALA A 25 5.11 -0.41 -19.07
CA ALA A 25 4.71 0.22 -17.80
C ALA A 25 4.26 1.68 -17.97
N GLY A 26 4.59 2.32 -19.10
CA GLY A 26 4.08 3.66 -19.45
C GLY A 26 2.58 3.70 -19.79
N LEU A 27 1.95 2.55 -20.09
CA LEU A 27 0.51 2.45 -20.33
C LEU A 27 -0.31 2.31 -19.02
N LEU A 28 0.37 2.13 -17.89
CA LEU A 28 -0.30 2.00 -16.60
C LEU A 28 -0.94 3.34 -16.20
N PRO A 29 -2.18 3.34 -15.69
CA PRO A 29 -2.82 4.57 -15.23
C PRO A 29 -1.98 5.24 -14.13
N PRO A 30 -1.80 6.57 -14.16
CA PRO A 30 -0.98 7.26 -13.19
C PRO A 30 -1.64 7.23 -11.81
N LEU A 31 -0.84 7.00 -10.76
CA LEU A 31 -1.26 7.24 -9.38
C LEU A 31 -0.92 8.67 -8.99
N HIS A 32 -1.95 9.48 -8.79
CA HIS A 32 -1.83 10.83 -8.23
C HIS A 32 -1.97 10.79 -6.71
N THR A 33 -1.10 10.06 -6.03
CA THR A 33 -1.10 9.93 -4.56
C THR A 33 -0.18 10.94 -3.90
N PRO A 34 -0.37 11.28 -2.60
CA PRO A 34 0.44 12.32 -1.93
C PRO A 34 1.96 12.09 -1.92
N ASP A 35 2.41 10.84 -2.05
CA ASP A 35 3.83 10.48 -2.15
C ASP A 35 4.41 10.61 -3.57
N HIS A 36 3.56 10.81 -4.59
CA HIS A 36 3.90 10.99 -6.01
C HIS A 36 3.97 12.47 -6.42
N LYS A 37 4.53 13.32 -5.56
CA LYS A 37 4.59 14.77 -5.82
C LYS A 37 5.39 15.09 -7.09
N PRO A 38 4.87 15.97 -7.97
CA PRO A 38 5.60 16.39 -9.16
C PRO A 38 6.85 17.17 -8.76
N LYS A 39 7.79 17.29 -9.70
CA LYS A 39 8.92 18.20 -9.58
C LYS A 39 8.39 19.64 -9.62
N VAL A 40 8.89 20.49 -8.72
CA VAL A 40 8.63 21.94 -8.77
C VAL A 40 9.80 22.67 -9.41
N LYS A 41 9.58 23.86 -9.97
CA LYS A 41 10.66 24.67 -10.54
C LYS A 41 11.56 25.23 -9.42
N PRO A 42 12.87 25.48 -9.70
CA PRO A 42 13.82 26.02 -8.72
C PRO A 42 13.37 27.31 -8.01
N GLU A 43 12.66 28.19 -8.71
CA GLU A 43 12.13 29.45 -8.16
C GLU A 43 11.17 29.24 -6.98
N TYR A 44 10.45 28.11 -6.94
CA TYR A 44 9.51 27.74 -5.88
C TYR A 44 10.12 26.87 -4.78
N TYR A 45 11.44 26.63 -4.78
CA TYR A 45 12.06 25.78 -3.75
C TYR A 45 11.91 26.33 -2.33
N LYS A 46 11.80 27.65 -2.19
CA LYS A 46 11.53 28.32 -0.91
C LYS A 46 10.16 27.96 -0.33
N GLU A 47 9.22 27.57 -1.17
CA GLU A 47 7.85 27.19 -0.82
C GLU A 47 7.69 25.67 -0.69
N VAL A 48 8.76 24.89 -0.91
CA VAL A 48 8.72 23.44 -0.74
C VAL A 48 8.61 23.12 0.74
N GLU A 49 7.37 22.86 1.15
CA GLU A 49 7.03 22.33 2.45
C GLU A 49 6.35 20.95 2.35
N GLY A 50 6.35 20.23 3.47
CA GLY A 50 5.68 18.94 3.62
C GLY A 50 6.58 17.74 3.34
N PHE A 51 5.97 16.63 2.97
CA PHE A 51 6.64 15.33 2.90
C PHE A 51 7.02 14.95 1.48
N ARG A 52 8.17 14.27 1.32
CA ARG A 52 8.58 13.57 0.08
C ARG A 52 9.28 12.25 0.42
N LYS A 53 9.16 11.27 -0.49
CA LYS A 53 10.03 10.09 -0.48
C LYS A 53 11.37 10.47 -1.10
N GLY A 54 12.43 9.77 -0.71
CA GLY A 54 13.74 9.99 -1.29
C GLY A 54 14.66 8.79 -1.19
N VAL A 55 15.71 8.80 -1.99
CA VAL A 55 16.77 7.80 -1.98
C VAL A 55 18.08 8.46 -1.60
N VAL A 56 18.78 7.88 -0.63
CA VAL A 56 20.09 8.38 -0.21
C VAL A 56 21.08 8.17 -1.34
N LEU A 57 21.67 9.25 -1.85
CA LEU A 57 22.67 9.22 -2.91
C LEU A 57 24.03 8.82 -2.35
N TYR A 58 24.47 9.56 -1.33
CA TYR A 58 25.75 9.36 -0.64
C TYR A 58 25.71 10.04 0.74
N ALA A 59 26.69 9.71 1.57
CA ALA A 59 26.93 10.36 2.85
C ALA A 59 28.36 10.91 2.93
N ARG A 60 28.54 12.04 3.60
CA ARG A 60 29.84 12.64 3.92
C ARG A 60 29.88 12.91 5.42
N GLY A 61 30.68 12.13 6.15
CA GLY A 61 30.69 12.15 7.60
C GLY A 61 29.28 11.92 8.16
N ASN A 62 28.79 12.85 8.98
CA ASN A 62 27.47 12.77 9.60
C ASN A 62 26.36 13.49 8.82
N ILE A 63 26.51 13.64 7.50
CA ILE A 63 25.54 14.29 6.61
C ILE A 63 25.22 13.35 5.44
N SER A 64 23.94 13.11 5.21
CA SER A 64 23.44 12.34 4.07
C SER A 64 22.74 13.24 3.05
N TYR A 65 22.97 12.96 1.77
CA TYR A 65 22.36 13.68 0.64
C TYR A 65 21.32 12.78 -0.02
N VAL A 66 20.10 13.28 -0.17
CA VAL A 66 18.94 12.46 -0.57
C VAL A 66 18.27 13.06 -1.81
N ASP A 67 18.09 12.27 -2.86
CA ASP A 67 17.27 12.66 -4.01
C ASP A 67 15.79 12.61 -3.61
N VAL A 68 15.11 13.75 -3.72
CA VAL A 68 13.68 13.93 -3.41
C VAL A 68 12.86 14.36 -4.64
N GLY A 69 13.41 14.14 -5.83
CA GLY A 69 12.78 14.48 -7.11
C GLY A 69 12.87 15.95 -7.48
N LEU A 70 13.89 16.65 -6.97
CA LEU A 70 14.21 18.05 -7.27
C LEU A 70 15.64 18.14 -7.84
N ASP A 71 16.03 19.31 -8.34
CA ASP A 71 17.36 19.53 -8.95
C ASP A 71 18.49 19.55 -7.92
N VAL A 72 18.16 19.79 -6.65
CA VAL A 72 19.11 19.75 -5.53
C VAL A 72 18.73 18.64 -4.54
N PRO A 73 19.71 17.92 -3.99
CA PRO A 73 19.45 16.92 -2.96
C PRO A 73 19.01 17.58 -1.66
N ALA A 74 18.15 16.89 -0.90
CA ALA A 74 17.87 17.26 0.48
C ALA A 74 19.04 16.84 1.38
N ILE A 75 19.46 17.74 2.26
CA ILE A 75 20.52 17.52 3.24
C ILE A 75 19.89 17.01 4.53
N VAL A 76 20.35 15.86 5.01
CA VAL A 76 19.86 15.20 6.21
C VAL A 76 21.01 15.00 7.19
N LYS A 77 20.83 15.41 8.45
CA LYS A 77 21.79 15.13 9.53
C LYS A 77 21.70 13.66 9.93
N GLY A 78 22.83 12.98 10.03
CA GLY A 78 22.94 11.55 10.29
C GLY A 78 23.56 10.80 9.10
N TYR A 79 24.41 9.81 9.40
CA TYR A 79 24.80 8.82 8.41
C TYR A 79 23.62 7.88 8.09
N ILE A 80 23.31 7.76 6.81
CA ILE A 80 22.31 6.82 6.29
C ILE A 80 22.97 6.07 5.14
N PRO A 81 22.85 4.73 5.08
CA PRO A 81 23.42 3.95 3.98
C PRO A 81 22.90 4.43 2.60
N PRO A 82 23.79 4.64 1.61
CA PRO A 82 23.41 4.91 0.23
C PRO A 82 22.43 3.87 -0.32
N GLY A 83 21.53 4.29 -1.21
CA GLY A 83 20.48 3.45 -1.80
C GLY A 83 19.25 3.22 -0.90
N LYS A 84 19.28 3.65 0.37
CA LYS A 84 18.14 3.51 1.28
C LYS A 84 17.00 4.46 0.90
N GLU A 85 15.79 3.92 0.80
CA GLU A 85 14.56 4.71 0.69
C GLU A 85 14.19 5.31 2.05
N VAL A 86 13.93 6.61 2.08
CA VAL A 86 13.54 7.36 3.28
C VAL A 86 12.34 8.25 2.99
N SER A 87 11.59 8.60 4.03
CA SER A 87 10.56 9.64 3.97
C SER A 87 11.05 10.86 4.76
N LEU A 88 10.97 12.03 4.14
CA LEU A 88 11.51 13.27 4.67
C LEU A 88 10.40 14.31 4.81
N LYS A 89 10.37 15.04 5.92
CA LYS A 89 9.76 16.36 5.99
C LYS A 89 10.78 17.38 5.52
N LEU A 90 10.45 18.13 4.47
CA LEU A 90 11.34 19.10 3.84
C LEU A 90 11.10 20.50 4.39
N LYS A 91 12.18 21.28 4.40
CA LYS A 91 12.17 22.71 4.70
C LYS A 91 13.31 23.39 3.93
N TRP A 92 13.01 24.49 3.26
CA TRP A 92 14.04 25.36 2.71
C TRP A 92 14.59 26.30 3.81
N ALA A 93 15.90 26.33 3.99
CA ALA A 93 16.55 27.22 4.96
C ALA A 93 17.99 27.52 4.51
N ASN A 94 18.48 28.74 4.72
CA ASN A 94 19.87 29.12 4.41
C ASN A 94 20.31 28.73 2.97
N LYS A 95 19.42 28.93 1.98
CA LYS A 95 19.64 28.58 0.57
C LYS A 95 19.90 27.08 0.29
N VAL A 96 19.55 26.20 1.23
CA VAL A 96 19.63 24.74 1.08
C VAL A 96 18.30 24.07 1.40
N LEU A 97 18.10 22.89 0.82
CA LEU A 97 16.95 22.04 1.12
C LEU A 97 17.30 21.11 2.28
N LEU A 98 16.71 21.32 3.45
CA LEU A 98 16.89 20.46 4.62
C LEU A 98 15.81 19.39 4.68
N GLY A 99 16.20 18.18 5.07
CA GLY A 99 15.28 17.06 5.28
C GLY A 99 15.38 16.50 6.70
N LYS A 100 14.23 16.27 7.32
CA LYS A 100 14.11 15.50 8.58
C LYS A 100 13.46 14.15 8.28
N ILE A 101 14.12 13.05 8.64
CA ILE A 101 13.54 11.71 8.50
C ILE A 101 12.29 11.59 9.36
N VAL A 102 11.23 11.05 8.77
CA VAL A 102 9.98 10.75 9.48
C VAL A 102 9.62 9.27 9.31
N LYS A 103 9.12 8.67 10.39
CA LYS A 103 8.63 7.28 10.39
C LYS A 103 7.16 7.18 9.97
N LYS A 104 6.37 8.20 10.28
CA LYS A 104 4.94 8.28 9.98
C LYS A 104 4.64 9.61 9.31
N VAL A 105 3.82 9.55 8.27
CA VAL A 105 3.32 10.69 7.51
C VAL A 105 1.80 10.76 7.74
N PRO A 106 1.20 11.93 7.97
CA PRO A 106 -0.22 12.06 8.31
C PRO A 106 -1.17 11.87 7.12
N GLU A 107 -0.63 11.69 5.91
CA GLU A 107 -1.35 11.51 4.65
C GLU A 107 -1.08 10.10 4.07
N TYR A 108 -1.92 9.65 3.13
CA TYR A 108 -1.73 8.37 2.46
C TYR A 108 -0.35 8.34 1.76
N TRP A 109 0.46 7.33 2.07
CA TRP A 109 1.89 7.30 1.69
C TRP A 109 2.25 6.13 0.76
N GLY A 110 1.28 5.75 -0.08
CA GLY A 110 1.36 4.59 -0.96
C GLY A 110 1.22 3.26 -0.21
N PHE A 111 1.49 2.17 -0.92
CA PHE A 111 1.41 0.81 -0.39
C PHE A 111 2.73 0.08 -0.56
N LYS A 112 2.92 -0.99 0.23
CA LYS A 112 4.08 -1.87 0.12
C LYS A 112 3.65 -3.20 -0.49
N VAL A 113 4.47 -3.71 -1.40
CA VAL A 113 4.25 -5.01 -2.04
C VAL A 113 5.15 -6.04 -1.37
N ARG A 114 4.56 -7.17 -0.97
CA ARG A 114 5.27 -8.31 -0.39
C ARG A 114 4.82 -9.58 -1.07
N ILE A 115 5.79 -10.44 -1.40
CA ILE A 115 5.51 -11.80 -1.86
C ILE A 115 5.60 -12.69 -0.63
N VAL A 116 4.56 -13.47 -0.40
CA VAL A 116 4.47 -14.46 0.67
C VAL A 116 4.51 -15.83 0.02
N ARG A 117 5.47 -16.67 0.42
CA ARG A 117 5.63 -18.04 -0.11
C ARG A 117 4.97 -19.09 0.76
N ASP A 118 4.89 -18.82 2.07
CA ASP A 118 4.25 -19.70 3.05
C ASP A 118 3.00 -19.00 3.60
N LEU A 119 1.84 -19.41 3.08
CA LEU A 119 0.56 -18.86 3.47
C LEU A 119 0.21 -19.21 4.92
N VAL A 120 0.54 -20.42 5.38
CA VAL A 120 0.19 -20.89 6.73
C VAL A 120 0.94 -20.07 7.78
N ASN A 121 2.27 -19.98 7.65
CA ASN A 121 3.08 -19.19 8.56
C ASN A 121 2.72 -17.69 8.50
N PHE A 122 2.39 -17.18 7.31
CA PHE A 122 1.92 -15.79 7.19
C PHE A 122 0.63 -15.55 7.97
N ILE A 123 -0.39 -16.40 7.79
CA ILE A 123 -1.66 -16.27 8.52
C ILE A 123 -1.42 -16.36 10.03
N SER A 124 -0.62 -17.32 10.51
CA SER A 124 -0.28 -17.42 11.93
C SER A 124 0.38 -16.14 12.46
N ASN A 125 1.34 -15.58 11.73
CA ASN A 125 2.00 -14.33 12.12
C ASN A 125 1.06 -13.11 12.10
N ILE A 126 0.08 -13.08 11.20
CA ILE A 126 -0.91 -12.01 11.10
C ILE A 126 -1.92 -12.11 12.26
N LYS A 127 -2.38 -13.32 12.60
CA LYS A 127 -3.23 -13.57 13.77
C LYS A 127 -2.55 -13.17 15.07
N ASN A 128 -1.27 -13.51 15.24
CA ASN A 128 -0.48 -13.08 16.42
C ASN A 128 -0.31 -11.56 16.54
N LYS A 129 -0.59 -10.80 15.47
CA LYS A 129 -0.58 -9.33 15.45
C LYS A 129 -1.98 -8.71 15.58
N ASN A 130 -2.97 -9.51 15.98
CA ASN A 130 -4.36 -9.10 16.19
C ASN A 130 -4.97 -8.45 14.94
N PHE A 131 -4.67 -9.00 13.77
CA PHE A 131 -5.37 -8.63 12.54
C PHE A 131 -6.70 -9.37 12.46
N ILE A 132 -7.72 -8.66 12.01
CA ILE A 132 -8.97 -9.29 11.56
C ILE A 132 -8.85 -9.63 10.08
N ILE A 133 -9.12 -10.88 9.74
CA ILE A 133 -8.95 -11.46 8.41
C ILE A 133 -10.33 -11.66 7.78
N ILE A 134 -10.65 -10.81 6.81
CA ILE A 134 -11.89 -10.83 6.03
C ILE A 134 -11.63 -11.55 4.72
N GLY A 135 -12.26 -12.70 4.50
CA GLY A 135 -12.30 -13.37 3.21
C GLY A 135 -13.41 -12.81 2.31
N THR A 136 -13.18 -12.79 1.00
CA THR A 136 -14.21 -12.46 0.00
C THR A 136 -14.55 -13.69 -0.84
N SER A 137 -15.84 -14.03 -0.93
CA SER A 137 -16.32 -15.16 -1.74
C SER A 137 -17.82 -15.04 -2.02
N ARG A 138 -18.27 -15.49 -3.20
CA ARG A 138 -19.71 -15.68 -3.50
C ARG A 138 -20.43 -16.57 -2.50
N ARG A 139 -19.72 -17.53 -1.90
CA ARG A 139 -20.26 -18.48 -0.91
C ARG A 139 -20.22 -17.92 0.52
N GLY A 140 -19.69 -16.70 0.70
CA GLY A 140 -19.66 -16.02 1.98
C GLY A 140 -21.03 -15.47 2.38
N ILE A 141 -21.11 -14.96 3.60
CA ILE A 141 -22.33 -14.33 4.13
C ILE A 141 -22.56 -13.02 3.38
N ARG A 142 -23.80 -12.77 2.93
CA ARG A 142 -24.12 -11.54 2.19
C ARG A 142 -23.83 -10.30 3.04
N ILE A 143 -23.18 -9.31 2.43
CA ILE A 143 -22.76 -8.08 3.12
C ILE A 143 -23.93 -7.33 3.79
N ASP A 144 -25.12 -7.34 3.18
CA ASP A 144 -26.32 -6.71 3.71
C ASP A 144 -26.82 -7.34 5.03
N LYS A 145 -26.39 -8.58 5.32
CA LYS A 145 -26.74 -9.28 6.57
C LYS A 145 -25.71 -9.08 7.68
N VAL A 146 -24.49 -8.67 7.36
CA VAL A 146 -23.37 -8.60 8.31
C VAL A 146 -22.74 -7.22 8.46
N TYR A 147 -23.21 -6.20 7.73
CA TYR A 147 -22.61 -4.85 7.80
C TYR A 147 -22.59 -4.28 9.22
N LYS A 148 -23.64 -4.47 10.02
CA LYS A 148 -23.68 -4.03 11.43
C LYS A 148 -22.58 -4.69 12.26
N TYR A 149 -22.47 -6.02 12.15
CA TYR A 149 -21.41 -6.79 12.80
C TYR A 149 -20.01 -6.29 12.38
N ILE A 150 -19.82 -5.99 11.09
CA ILE A 150 -18.57 -5.44 10.56
C ILE A 150 -18.26 -4.07 11.17
N ILE A 151 -19.23 -3.15 11.27
CA ILE A 151 -19.03 -1.83 11.90
C ILE A 151 -18.66 -2.01 13.38
N GLU A 152 -19.40 -2.85 14.10
CA GLU A 152 -19.32 -2.98 15.55
C GLU A 152 -18.09 -3.74 16.02
N ASN A 153 -17.60 -4.72 15.25
CA ASN A 153 -16.55 -5.63 15.69
C ASN A 153 -15.29 -5.56 14.85
N ILE A 154 -15.41 -5.23 13.55
CA ILE A 154 -14.30 -5.37 12.62
C ILE A 154 -13.65 -4.03 12.29
N LEU A 155 -14.43 -3.01 11.93
CA LEU A 155 -13.90 -1.71 11.51
C LEU A 155 -13.44 -0.82 12.68
N LYS A 156 -13.53 -1.31 13.92
CA LYS A 156 -12.96 -0.65 15.11
C LYS A 156 -11.45 -0.87 15.25
N THR A 157 -10.90 -1.94 14.67
CA THR A 157 -9.44 -2.18 14.70
C THR A 157 -8.73 -1.44 13.57
N SER A 158 -7.44 -1.15 13.80
CA SER A 158 -6.55 -0.60 12.77
C SER A 158 -5.90 -1.68 11.89
N ASN A 159 -6.00 -2.96 12.28
CA ASN A 159 -5.32 -4.07 11.64
C ASN A 159 -6.34 -4.99 10.96
N ILE A 160 -6.59 -4.75 9.66
CA ILE A 160 -7.50 -5.56 8.85
C ILE A 160 -6.73 -6.12 7.67
N LEU A 161 -6.91 -7.41 7.41
CA LEU A 161 -6.45 -8.10 6.21
C LEU A 161 -7.68 -8.51 5.40
N VAL A 162 -7.81 -7.96 4.19
CA VAL A 162 -8.84 -8.41 3.23
C VAL A 162 -8.18 -9.37 2.25
N VAL A 163 -8.78 -10.55 2.08
CA VAL A 163 -8.25 -11.63 1.25
C VAL A 163 -9.18 -11.91 0.08
N PHE A 164 -8.59 -11.98 -1.10
CA PHE A 164 -9.27 -12.27 -2.36
C PHE A 164 -8.79 -13.62 -2.88
N GLY A 165 -9.74 -14.45 -3.33
CA GLY A 165 -9.43 -15.72 -3.98
C GLY A 165 -8.83 -15.52 -5.37
N ALA A 166 -8.25 -16.59 -5.92
CA ALA A 166 -7.80 -16.59 -7.31
C ALA A 166 -9.01 -16.78 -8.26
N PRO A 167 -8.90 -16.39 -9.54
CA PRO A 167 -10.00 -16.50 -10.51
C PRO A 167 -10.61 -17.91 -10.64
N HIS A 168 -9.79 -18.96 -10.44
CA HIS A 168 -10.20 -20.36 -10.56
C HIS A 168 -10.17 -21.13 -9.24
N TYR A 169 -9.64 -20.54 -8.18
CA TYR A 169 -9.53 -21.15 -6.85
C TYR A 169 -10.04 -20.15 -5.82
N GLY A 170 -11.27 -20.38 -5.35
CA GLY A 170 -11.85 -19.61 -4.26
C GLY A 170 -11.14 -19.88 -2.94
N LEU A 171 -11.51 -19.09 -1.92
CA LEU A 171 -10.89 -19.21 -0.61
C LEU A 171 -11.09 -20.60 0.01
N TYR A 172 -12.24 -21.23 -0.20
CA TYR A 172 -12.55 -22.57 0.30
C TYR A 172 -11.65 -23.65 -0.32
N GLU A 173 -11.35 -23.52 -1.62
CA GLU A 173 -10.44 -24.42 -2.32
C GLU A 173 -9.00 -24.20 -1.83
N ILE A 174 -8.59 -22.95 -1.63
CA ILE A 174 -7.27 -22.60 -1.09
C ILE A 174 -7.11 -23.17 0.32
N THR A 175 -8.08 -22.99 1.23
CA THR A 175 -7.97 -23.51 2.60
C THR A 175 -7.89 -25.03 2.61
N ARG A 176 -8.68 -25.71 1.76
CA ARG A 176 -8.62 -27.17 1.62
C ARG A 176 -7.25 -27.65 1.14
N SER A 177 -6.62 -26.94 0.20
CA SER A 177 -5.30 -27.30 -0.33
C SER A 177 -4.19 -27.27 0.74
N ILE A 178 -4.37 -26.47 1.79
CA ILE A 178 -3.45 -26.39 2.94
C ILE A 178 -3.98 -27.15 4.16
N ASN A 179 -4.94 -28.06 3.98
CA ASN A 179 -5.57 -28.87 5.02
C ASN A 179 -6.12 -28.05 6.20
N LYS A 180 -6.78 -26.92 5.88
CA LYS A 180 -7.42 -26.02 6.85
C LYS A 180 -8.89 -25.80 6.54
N LYS A 181 -9.69 -25.66 7.59
CA LYS A 181 -11.05 -25.13 7.47
C LYS A 181 -11.02 -23.61 7.27
N PRO A 182 -11.96 -23.03 6.53
CA PRO A 182 -12.02 -21.57 6.33
C PRO A 182 -12.05 -20.79 7.65
N GLU A 183 -12.75 -21.29 8.67
CA GLU A 183 -12.90 -20.66 9.99
C GLU A 183 -11.59 -20.66 10.79
N GLU A 184 -10.64 -21.55 10.46
CA GLU A 184 -9.30 -21.53 11.05
C GLU A 184 -8.44 -20.39 10.50
N ILE A 185 -8.86 -19.73 9.42
CA ILE A 185 -8.09 -18.69 8.72
C ILE A 185 -8.80 -17.35 8.78
N PHE A 186 -10.08 -17.32 8.43
CA PHE A 186 -10.88 -16.11 8.30
C PHE A 186 -11.76 -15.90 9.53
N ASP A 187 -11.80 -14.67 10.04
CA ASP A 187 -12.76 -14.29 11.07
C ASP A 187 -14.17 -14.15 10.46
N ILE A 188 -14.24 -13.76 9.19
CA ILE A 188 -15.48 -13.74 8.42
C ILE A 188 -15.19 -13.91 6.93
N ILE A 189 -16.08 -14.59 6.21
CA ILE A 189 -16.09 -14.62 4.75
C ILE A 189 -17.37 -13.97 4.26
N ILE A 190 -17.22 -12.92 3.45
CA ILE A 190 -18.34 -12.11 2.98
C ILE A 190 -18.54 -12.20 1.48
N ASN A 191 -19.81 -12.16 1.07
CA ASN A 191 -20.22 -11.91 -0.30
C ASN A 191 -20.61 -10.43 -0.44
N VAL A 192 -19.73 -9.65 -1.07
CA VAL A 192 -19.92 -8.20 -1.31
C VAL A 192 -20.79 -7.88 -2.53
N VAL A 193 -21.00 -8.84 -3.43
CA VAL A 193 -21.85 -8.69 -4.61
C VAL A 193 -22.89 -9.80 -4.61
N PRO A 194 -23.88 -9.72 -3.71
CA PRO A 194 -24.99 -10.64 -3.74
C PRO A 194 -25.67 -10.60 -5.10
N ASP A 195 -26.21 -11.75 -5.52
CA ASP A 195 -27.01 -11.86 -6.74
C ASP A 195 -26.28 -11.37 -8.01
N GLN A 196 -24.95 -11.51 -8.04
CA GLN A 196 -24.14 -11.09 -9.19
C GLN A 196 -24.67 -11.72 -10.49
N GLY A 197 -24.95 -10.87 -11.48
CA GLY A 197 -25.45 -11.28 -12.80
C GLY A 197 -24.38 -11.88 -13.72
N THR A 198 -23.15 -12.02 -13.25
CA THR A 198 -22.03 -12.61 -14.00
C THR A 198 -21.59 -13.94 -13.39
N LYS A 199 -21.00 -14.81 -14.21
CA LYS A 199 -20.45 -16.09 -13.75
C LYS A 199 -19.31 -15.89 -12.74
N THR A 200 -18.43 -14.94 -13.00
CA THR A 200 -17.24 -14.63 -12.18
C THR A 200 -17.04 -13.12 -12.10
N ILE A 201 -16.55 -12.66 -10.95
CA ILE A 201 -16.03 -11.30 -10.77
C ILE A 201 -14.51 -11.42 -10.73
N ARG A 202 -13.80 -10.65 -11.56
CA ARG A 202 -12.34 -10.70 -11.59
C ARG A 202 -11.76 -10.08 -10.31
N VAL A 203 -10.53 -10.45 -9.96
CA VAL A 203 -9.93 -10.01 -8.68
C VAL A 203 -9.78 -8.49 -8.64
N GLU A 204 -9.39 -7.87 -9.75
CA GLU A 204 -9.29 -6.42 -9.91
C GLU A 204 -10.64 -5.72 -9.69
N GLU A 205 -11.73 -6.27 -10.21
CA GLU A 205 -13.10 -5.75 -10.00
C GLU A 205 -13.52 -5.93 -8.53
N ALA A 206 -13.26 -7.12 -7.96
CA ALA A 206 -13.60 -7.45 -6.59
C ALA A 206 -12.87 -6.56 -5.57
N ILE A 207 -11.61 -6.19 -5.84
CA ILE A 207 -10.83 -5.27 -5.00
C ILE A 207 -11.52 -3.91 -4.92
N TYR A 208 -11.89 -3.32 -6.06
CA TYR A 208 -12.56 -2.01 -6.08
C TYR A 208 -13.91 -2.06 -5.37
N ILE A 209 -14.73 -3.06 -5.67
CA ILE A 209 -16.07 -3.20 -5.08
C ILE A 209 -15.99 -3.43 -3.58
N THR A 210 -15.19 -4.40 -3.14
CA THR A 210 -15.04 -4.74 -1.71
C THR A 210 -14.53 -3.55 -0.92
N LEU A 211 -13.45 -2.90 -1.36
CA LEU A 211 -12.87 -1.78 -0.62
C LEU A 211 -13.78 -0.56 -0.64
N GLY A 212 -14.50 -0.31 -1.74
CA GLY A 212 -15.52 0.75 -1.81
C GLY A 212 -16.65 0.54 -0.81
N ILE A 213 -17.22 -0.67 -0.75
CA ILE A 213 -18.29 -1.01 0.18
C ILE A 213 -17.80 -0.95 1.64
N LEU A 214 -16.64 -1.54 1.95
CA LEU A 214 -16.08 -1.48 3.30
C LEU A 214 -15.76 -0.04 3.73
N ASN A 215 -15.28 0.79 2.80
CA ASN A 215 -15.08 2.21 3.07
C ASN A 215 -16.40 2.94 3.34
N PHE A 216 -17.43 2.69 2.54
CA PHE A 216 -18.76 3.26 2.76
C PHE A 216 -19.34 2.84 4.12
N ILE A 217 -19.32 1.54 4.45
CA ILE A 217 -19.74 1.00 5.74
C ILE A 217 -18.98 1.65 6.90
N LYS A 218 -17.66 1.89 6.73
CA LYS A 218 -16.84 2.58 7.73
C LYS A 218 -17.31 4.02 7.98
N LEU A 219 -17.73 4.72 6.93
CA LEU A 219 -18.21 6.11 7.01
C LEU A 219 -19.58 6.22 7.70
N MET A 220 -20.43 5.19 7.60
CA MET A 220 -21.73 5.13 8.30
C MET A 220 -21.63 5.10 9.84
N LYS A 221 -20.42 4.98 10.40
CA LYS A 221 -20.17 5.02 11.85
C LYS A 221 -20.33 6.45 12.42
N TYR A 222 -20.50 7.45 11.56
CA TYR A 222 -20.75 8.85 11.86
C TYR A 222 -22.03 9.31 11.16
#